data_AF-A0A523YYL7-F1
#
_entry.id   AF-A0A523YYL7-F1
#
_cell.length_a   1.000
_cell.length_b   1.000
_cell.length_c   1.000
_cell.angle_alpha   90.00
_cell.angle_beta   90.00
_cell.angle_gamma   90.00
#
_symmetry.space_group_name_H-M   'P 1'
#
loop_
_entity.id
_entity.type
_entity.pdbx_description
1 polymer ?
#
loop_
_entity_poly.entity_id
_entity_poly.type
_entity_poly.pdbx_seq_one_letter_code
_entity_poly.pdbx_strand_id
1 'polypeptide(L)'
;LLERYGLPDPAADTAVGVFTNPELQALYDQLMEEGSQSLADALRVGALVEEVDIIDLETYIAQTDNEDVLLVYQNLLKGSYNHLRAFTSTLEKQTGEIYQLQLLESAG
;
A
#
# COMPACT_ATOMS: atom_id res chain seq x y z
N LEU A 1 9.31 3.41 -15.66
CA LEU A 1 8.05 3.66 -16.42
C LEU A 1 7.85 5.15 -16.68
N LEU A 2 7.89 6.00 -15.64
CA LEU A 2 7.80 7.47 -15.79
C LEU A 2 8.80 8.02 -16.80
N GLU A 3 10.09 7.64 -16.70
CA GLU A 3 11.12 8.00 -17.67
C GLU A 3 10.79 7.54 -19.10
N ARG A 4 10.30 6.30 -19.27
CA ARG A 4 9.90 5.73 -20.57
C ARG A 4 8.79 6.54 -21.25
N TYR A 5 7.91 7.15 -20.46
CA TYR A 5 6.82 8.00 -20.93
C TYR A 5 7.14 9.51 -20.86
N GLY A 6 8.36 9.90 -20.45
CA GLY A 6 8.75 11.30 -20.31
C GLY A 6 7.96 12.08 -19.25
N LEU A 7 7.41 11.38 -18.26
CA LEU A 7 6.64 12.00 -17.17
C LEU A 7 7.58 12.46 -16.05
N PRO A 8 7.34 13.63 -15.44
CA PRO A 8 8.09 14.06 -14.27
C PRO A 8 7.85 13.09 -13.11
N ASP A 9 8.91 12.82 -12.34
CA ASP A 9 8.79 12.02 -11.13
C ASP A 9 8.20 12.88 -10.00
N PRO A 10 7.00 12.54 -9.48
CA PRO A 10 6.36 13.32 -8.42
C PRO A 10 7.08 13.22 -7.07
N ALA A 11 7.99 12.25 -6.91
CA ALA A 11 8.81 12.05 -5.71
C ALA A 11 10.26 12.53 -5.90
N ALA A 12 10.59 13.13 -7.06
CA ALA A 12 11.89 13.75 -7.24
C ALA A 12 12.10 14.84 -6.18
N ASP A 13 13.27 14.83 -5.54
CA ASP A 13 13.68 15.79 -4.53
C ASP A 13 12.80 15.88 -3.27
N THR A 14 11.95 14.87 -2.99
CA THR A 14 11.25 14.75 -1.71
C THR A 14 12.02 13.91 -0.71
N ALA A 15 12.03 14.35 0.55
CA ALA A 15 12.59 13.55 1.65
C ALA A 15 11.66 12.39 2.01
N VAL A 16 12.18 11.37 2.68
CA VAL A 16 11.36 10.28 3.23
C VAL A 16 10.27 10.87 4.14
N GLY A 17 9.03 10.44 3.95
CA GLY A 17 7.87 10.93 4.70
C GLY A 17 7.33 12.29 4.23
N VAL A 18 7.85 12.83 3.11
CA VAL A 18 7.37 14.08 2.51
C VAL A 18 6.70 13.81 1.18
N PHE A 19 5.42 14.17 1.07
CA PHE A 19 4.61 14.01 -0.12
C PHE A 19 4.08 15.36 -0.61
N THR A 20 4.11 15.57 -1.92
CA THR A 20 3.53 16.77 -2.56
C THR A 20 2.00 16.74 -2.56
N ASN A 21 1.41 15.54 -2.58
CA ASN A 21 -0.03 15.36 -2.43
C ASN A 21 -0.41 15.49 -0.94
N PRO A 22 -1.27 16.46 -0.56
CA PRO A 22 -1.65 16.69 0.83
C PRO A 22 -2.45 15.53 1.45
N GLU A 23 -3.20 14.77 0.65
CA GLU A 23 -3.93 13.59 1.13
C GLU A 23 -2.95 12.46 1.50
N LEU A 24 -1.91 12.25 0.68
CA LEU A 24 -0.84 11.29 0.99
C LEU A 24 -0.01 11.72 2.20
N GLN A 25 0.25 13.03 2.36
CA GLN A 25 0.94 13.53 3.55
C GLN A 25 0.13 13.28 4.82
N ALA A 26 -1.17 13.60 4.81
CA ALA A 26 -2.04 13.39 5.96
C ALA A 26 -2.17 11.91 6.31
N LEU A 27 -2.27 11.04 5.29
CA LEU A 27 -2.29 9.59 5.48
C LEU A 27 -0.97 9.10 6.10
N TYR A 28 0.18 9.57 5.61
CA TYR A 28 1.47 9.22 6.19
C TYR A 28 1.56 9.62 7.66
N ASP A 29 1.20 10.86 8.00
CA ASP A 29 1.28 11.38 9.37
C ASP A 29 0.39 10.54 10.32
N GLN A 30 -0.84 10.22 9.89
CA GLN A 30 -1.75 9.36 10.65
C GLN A 30 -1.19 7.95 10.86
N LEU A 31 -0.74 7.30 9.79
CA LEU A 31 -0.23 5.93 9.86
C LEU A 31 1.06 5.83 10.69
N MET A 32 1.90 6.87 10.67
CA MET A 32 3.08 6.95 11.52
C MET A 32 2.72 7.13 12.99
N GLU A 33 1.73 7.96 13.30
CA GLU A 33 1.23 8.12 14.66
C GLU A 33 0.70 6.78 15.20
N GLU A 34 -0.16 6.11 14.45
CA GLU A 34 -0.73 4.81 14.81
C GLU A 34 0.35 3.72 14.93
N GLY A 35 1.19 3.57 13.90
CA GLY A 35 2.19 2.51 13.83
C GLY A 35 3.32 2.64 14.84
N SER A 36 3.57 3.85 15.37
CA SER A 36 4.63 4.09 16.36
C SER A 36 4.30 3.59 17.77
N GLN A 37 3.04 3.24 18.04
CA GLN A 37 2.58 2.90 19.39
C GLN A 37 3.07 1.52 19.87
N SER A 38 3.13 0.53 18.98
CA SER A 38 3.64 -0.80 19.30
C SER A 38 4.00 -1.59 18.04
N LEU A 39 4.70 -2.71 18.22
CA LEU A 39 4.93 -3.66 17.14
C LEU A 39 3.61 -4.17 16.52
N ALA A 40 2.58 -4.39 17.34
CA ALA A 40 1.29 -4.84 16.85
C ALA A 40 0.65 -3.75 15.98
N ASP A 41 0.69 -2.50 16.42
CA ASP A 41 0.13 -1.37 15.68
C ASP A 41 0.89 -1.14 14.36
N ALA A 42 2.23 -1.23 14.36
CA ALA A 42 3.03 -1.18 13.14
C ALA A 42 2.67 -2.28 12.13
N LEU A 43 2.41 -3.50 12.60
CA LEU A 43 2.01 -4.62 11.74
C LEU A 43 0.59 -4.44 11.18
N ARG A 44 -0.34 -3.86 11.95
CA ARG A 44 -1.70 -3.52 11.46
C ARG A 44 -1.65 -2.40 10.42
N VAL A 45 -0.87 -1.35 10.68
CA VAL A 45 -0.64 -0.26 9.72
C VAL A 45 -0.04 -0.80 8.42
N GLY A 46 0.96 -1.69 8.52
CA GLY A 46 1.54 -2.35 7.34
C GLY A 46 0.50 -3.15 6.56
N ALA A 47 -0.36 -3.93 7.24
CA ALA A 47 -1.45 -4.65 6.58
C ALA A 47 -2.47 -3.70 5.91
N LEU A 48 -2.87 -2.62 6.57
CA LEU A 48 -3.82 -1.65 6.05
C LEU A 48 -3.30 -0.95 4.78
N VAL A 49 -2.02 -0.58 4.74
CA VAL A 49 -1.39 0.00 3.55
C VAL A 49 -1.49 -0.95 2.36
N GLU A 50 -1.23 -2.24 2.56
CA GLU A 50 -1.32 -3.22 1.48
C GLU A 50 -2.76 -3.47 1.02
N GLU A 51 -3.77 -3.31 1.88
CA GLU A 51 -5.18 -3.32 1.47
C GLU A 51 -5.51 -2.14 0.56
N VAL A 52 -5.04 -0.93 0.89
CA VAL A 52 -5.20 0.27 0.05
C VAL A 52 -4.52 0.07 -1.30
N ASP A 53 -3.28 -0.41 -1.31
CA ASP A 53 -2.52 -0.67 -2.53
C ASP A 53 -3.24 -1.67 -3.45
N ILE A 54 -3.82 -2.74 -2.88
CA ILE A 54 -4.58 -3.73 -3.65
C ILE A 54 -5.80 -3.09 -4.32
N ILE A 55 -6.60 -2.32 -3.56
CA ILE A 55 -7.82 -1.68 -4.07
C ILE A 55 -7.49 -0.67 -5.18
N ASP A 56 -6.46 0.14 -4.97
CA ASP A 56 -6.02 1.15 -5.93
C ASP A 56 -5.47 0.49 -7.20
N LEU A 57 -4.64 -0.55 -7.06
CA LEU A 57 -4.09 -1.28 -8.21
C LEU A 57 -5.18 -1.99 -9.01
N GLU A 58 -6.16 -2.64 -8.36
CA GLU A 58 -7.32 -3.22 -9.05
C GLU A 58 -8.11 -2.16 -9.82
N THR A 59 -8.31 -0.99 -9.19
CA THR A 59 -8.98 0.16 -9.81
C THR A 59 -8.21 0.67 -11.03
N TYR A 60 -6.89 0.84 -10.94
CA TYR A 60 -6.08 1.35 -12.04
C TYR A 60 -5.89 0.33 -13.16
N ILE A 61 -5.82 -0.96 -12.84
CA ILE A 61 -5.80 -2.05 -13.84
C ILE A 61 -7.09 -2.01 -14.67
N ALA A 62 -8.24 -1.78 -14.05
CA ALA A 62 -9.52 -1.69 -14.76
C ALA A 62 -9.67 -0.44 -15.65
N GLN A 63 -8.78 0.55 -15.52
CA GLN A 63 -8.85 1.84 -16.22
C GLN A 63 -7.86 1.99 -17.37
N THR A 64 -7.05 0.96 -17.66
CA THR A 64 -6.03 1.05 -18.71
C THR A 64 -5.91 -0.22 -19.53
N ASP A 65 -5.73 -0.05 -20.85
CA ASP A 65 -5.41 -1.13 -21.77
C ASP A 65 -3.92 -1.12 -22.18
N ASN A 66 -3.11 -0.26 -21.56
CA ASN A 66 -1.69 -0.16 -21.88
C ASN A 66 -0.93 -1.37 -21.31
N GLU A 67 -0.49 -2.28 -22.17
CA GLU A 67 0.17 -3.53 -21.79
C GLU A 67 1.41 -3.34 -20.90
N ASP A 68 2.20 -2.28 -21.13
CA ASP A 68 3.39 -1.98 -20.30
C ASP A 68 2.98 -1.60 -18.87
N VAL A 69 1.91 -0.81 -18.73
CA VAL A 69 1.39 -0.34 -17.44
C VAL A 69 0.71 -1.49 -16.70
N LEU A 70 -0.11 -2.28 -17.41
CA LEU A 70 -0.78 -3.46 -16.87
C LEU A 70 0.21 -4.47 -16.30
N LEU A 71 1.30 -4.75 -17.02
CA LEU A 71 2.34 -5.67 -16.54
C LEU A 71 2.95 -5.18 -15.22
N VAL A 72 3.22 -3.89 -15.08
CA VAL A 72 3.77 -3.33 -13.83
C VAL A 72 2.73 -3.42 -12.71
N TYR A 73 1.49 -2.98 -12.93
CA TYR A 73 0.45 -2.99 -11.91
C TYR A 73 0.11 -4.41 -11.43
N GLN A 74 0.04 -5.39 -12.33
CA GLN A 74 -0.22 -6.79 -11.93
C GLN A 74 0.93 -7.37 -11.08
N ASN A 75 2.17 -7.00 -11.38
CA ASN A 75 3.31 -7.42 -10.57
C ASN A 75 3.30 -6.75 -9.19
N LEU A 76 2.94 -5.46 -9.12
CA LEU A 76 2.75 -4.75 -7.85
C LEU A 76 1.62 -5.38 -7.04
N LEU A 77 0.47 -5.66 -7.67
CA LEU A 77 -0.70 -6.26 -7.02
C LEU A 77 -0.35 -7.60 -6.37
N LYS A 78 0.39 -8.45 -7.11
CA LYS A 78 0.93 -9.70 -6.57
C LYS A 78 1.87 -9.47 -5.39
N GLY A 79 2.70 -8.43 -5.46
CA GLY A 79 3.56 -7.96 -4.36
C GLY A 79 2.76 -7.62 -3.12
N SER A 80 1.73 -6.78 -3.26
CA SER A 80 0.90 -6.32 -2.15
C SER A 80 0.16 -7.46 -1.46
N TYR A 81 -0.39 -8.43 -2.22
CA TYR A 81 -0.94 -9.65 -1.62
C TYR A 81 0.09 -10.48 -0.84
N ASN A 82 1.35 -10.53 -1.29
CA ASN A 82 2.42 -11.20 -0.54
C ASN A 82 2.75 -10.45 0.75
N HIS A 83 2.84 -9.13 0.70
CA HIS A 83 3.11 -8.30 1.86
C HIS A 83 1.97 -8.36 2.88
N LEU A 84 0.71 -8.26 2.45
CA LEU A 84 -0.46 -8.42 3.32
C LEU A 84 -0.40 -9.75 4.09
N ARG A 85 -0.10 -10.86 3.40
CA ARG A 85 0.11 -12.17 4.05
C ARG A 85 1.28 -12.15 5.03
N ALA A 86 2.37 -11.46 4.70
CA ALA A 86 3.54 -11.36 5.57
C ALA A 86 3.24 -10.56 6.85
N PHE A 87 2.59 -9.40 6.74
CA PHE A 87 2.19 -8.59 7.89
C PHE A 87 1.23 -9.32 8.80
N THR A 88 0.13 -9.84 8.25
CA THR A 88 -0.91 -10.56 9.00
C THR A 88 -0.38 -11.82 9.68
N SER A 89 0.42 -12.63 8.99
CA SER A 89 1.04 -13.83 9.60
C SER A 89 2.10 -13.49 10.64
N THR A 90 2.78 -12.35 10.52
CA THR A 90 3.72 -11.88 11.53
C THR A 90 2.98 -11.35 12.75
N LEU A 91 1.87 -10.62 12.57
CA LEU A 91 1.01 -10.18 13.65
C LEU A 91 0.53 -11.38 14.49
N GLU A 92 -0.02 -12.40 13.84
CA GLU A 92 -0.50 -13.61 14.50
C GLU A 92 0.62 -14.30 15.28
N LYS A 93 1.80 -14.47 14.67
CA LYS A 93 2.93 -15.14 15.33
C LYS A 93 3.48 -14.36 16.52
N GLN A 94 3.52 -13.03 16.44
CA GLN A 94 4.15 -12.19 17.47
C GLN A 94 3.19 -11.85 18.61
N THR A 95 1.88 -11.83 18.35
CA THR A 95 0.89 -11.30 19.30
C THR A 95 -0.25 -12.29 19.61
N GLY A 96 -0.45 -13.31 18.78
CA GLY A 96 -1.62 -14.20 18.82
C GLY A 96 -2.88 -13.59 18.20
N GLU A 97 -2.81 -12.37 17.68
CA GLU A 97 -3.95 -11.68 17.07
C GLU A 97 -4.15 -12.06 15.60
N ILE A 98 -5.39 -12.32 15.22
CA ILE A 98 -5.79 -12.50 13.83
C ILE A 98 -6.23 -11.16 13.27
N TYR A 99 -5.46 -10.64 12.32
CA TYR A 99 -5.82 -9.41 11.60
C TYR A 99 -7.21 -9.55 10.95
N GLN A 100 -8.07 -8.57 11.19
CA GLN A 100 -9.35 -8.44 10.48
C GLN A 100 -9.14 -7.45 9.33
N LEU A 101 -9.54 -7.82 8.12
CA LEU A 101 -9.48 -6.92 6.98
C LEU A 101 -10.35 -5.70 7.26
N GLN A 102 -9.84 -4.53 6.92
CA GLN A 102 -10.54 -3.27 7.17
C GLN A 102 -11.21 -2.73 5.91
N LEU A 103 -10.64 -3.01 4.74
CA LEU A 103 -11.06 -2.41 3.47
C LEU A 103 -11.42 -3.47 2.41
N LEU A 104 -10.67 -4.56 2.32
CA LEU A 104 -10.91 -5.62 1.32
C LEU A 104 -12.20 -6.41 1.58
N GLU A 105 -12.79 -6.31 2.77
CA GLU A 105 -14.07 -6.92 3.10
C GLU A 105 -15.28 -6.11 2.57
N SER A 106 -15.47 -6.13 1.25
CA SER A 106 -16.81 -6.16 0.61
C SER A 106 -16.78 -6.45 -0.90
N ALA A 107 -15.82 -7.25 -1.39
CA ALA A 107 -15.96 -7.89 -2.70
C ALA A 107 -16.50 -9.31 -2.47
N GLY A 108 -17.84 -9.43 -2.49
CA GLY A 108 -18.56 -10.69 -2.28
C GLY A 108 -18.41 -11.71 -3.41
#